data_AF-A0A1T4VVN0-F1
#
_entry.id   AF-A0A1T4VVN0-F1
#
_cell.length_a   1.000
_cell.length_b   1.000
_cell.length_c   1.000
_cell.angle_alpha   90.00
_cell.angle_beta   90.00
_cell.angle_gamma   90.00
#
_symmetry.space_group_name_H-M   'P 1'
#
loop_
_entity.id
_entity.type
_entity.pdbx_description
1 polymer ?
#
loop_
_entity_poly.entity_id
_entity_poly.type
_entity_poly.pdbx_seq_one_letter_code
_entity_poly.pdbx_strand_id
1 'polypeptide(L)'
;MVARFIGEVIPAPDLSKVEISFTQSRFKVLSPEGTYVSRNLFKAALERFYKHKAQEKIGARLRYLQKETGLEATTFRIKRFDARWANCTENNVLEFHPRCMEFSNKAMDYVIIHELCHTVEKSHNKNFWKLIAKHCPEWKELHDEVEHSGMVL
;
A
#
# COMPACT_ATOMS: atom_id res chain seq x y z
N MET A 1 -21.15 -5.96 1.50
CA MET A 1 -21.31 -6.50 0.14
C MET A 1 -20.00 -7.18 -0.24
N VAL A 2 -19.97 -8.51 -0.39
CA VAL A 2 -18.75 -9.22 -0.82
C VAL A 2 -18.70 -9.14 -2.33
N ALA A 3 -17.74 -8.40 -2.89
CA ALA A 3 -17.50 -8.39 -4.32
C ALA A 3 -17.10 -9.80 -4.77
N ARG A 4 -17.94 -10.45 -5.58
CA ARG A 4 -17.59 -11.72 -6.24
C ARG A 4 -16.90 -11.38 -7.55
N PHE A 5 -15.59 -11.58 -7.60
CA PHE A 5 -14.85 -11.52 -8.84
C PHE A 5 -14.77 -12.91 -9.47
N ILE A 6 -15.12 -13.01 -10.75
CA ILE A 6 -14.89 -14.23 -11.53
C ILE A 6 -13.40 -14.22 -11.91
N GLY A 7 -12.66 -15.23 -11.43
CA GLY A 7 -11.29 -15.47 -11.83
C GLY A 7 -11.25 -16.49 -12.97
N GLU A 8 -10.61 -16.14 -14.08
CA GLU A 8 -10.34 -17.07 -15.19
C GLU A 8 -8.87 -17.46 -15.16
N VAL A 9 -8.57 -18.75 -15.31
CA VAL A 9 -7.21 -19.24 -15.52
C VAL A 9 -6.94 -19.29 -17.00
N ILE A 10 -5.98 -18.50 -17.47
CA ILE A 10 -5.66 -18.35 -18.89
C ILE A 10 -4.26 -18.92 -19.13
N PRO A 11 -4.10 -19.88 -20.06
CA PRO A 11 -2.78 -20.35 -20.49
C PRO A 11 -1.94 -19.18 -21.05
N ALA A 12 -0.71 -19.06 -20.59
CA ALA A 12 0.25 -18.04 -20.98
C ALA A 12 1.64 -18.69 -21.10
N PRO A 13 1.93 -19.38 -22.23
CA PRO A 13 3.12 -20.23 -22.38
C PRO A 13 4.44 -19.45 -22.25
N ASP A 14 4.43 -18.16 -22.56
CA ASP A 14 5.63 -17.30 -22.50
C ASP A 14 6.02 -16.87 -21.08
N LEU A 15 5.18 -17.14 -20.07
CA LEU A 15 5.46 -16.78 -18.68
C LEU A 15 6.30 -17.87 -17.98
N SER A 16 7.29 -17.44 -17.21
CA SER A 16 8.07 -18.35 -16.35
C SER A 16 7.40 -18.66 -15.01
N LYS A 17 6.30 -17.98 -14.66
CA LYS A 17 5.59 -18.10 -13.38
C LYS A 17 4.15 -17.62 -13.52
N VAL A 18 3.29 -18.05 -12.58
CA VAL A 18 1.90 -17.58 -12.50
C VAL A 18 1.86 -16.07 -12.25
N GLU A 19 1.03 -15.37 -12.99
CA GLU A 19 0.79 -13.93 -12.82
C GLU A 19 -0.70 -13.64 -12.66
N ILE A 20 -1.00 -12.51 -12.02
CA ILE A 20 -2.38 -12.03 -11.88
C ILE A 20 -2.45 -10.66 -12.53
N SER A 21 -3.46 -10.45 -13.37
CA SER A 21 -3.81 -9.14 -13.90
C SER A 21 -5.25 -8.80 -13.56
N PHE A 22 -5.56 -7.50 -13.49
CA PHE A 22 -6.92 -7.00 -13.34
C PHE A 22 -7.22 -6.05 -14.50
N THR A 23 -8.12 -6.47 -15.39
CA THR A 23 -8.51 -5.72 -16.58
C THR A 23 -10.01 -5.90 -16.82
N GLN A 24 -10.69 -4.86 -17.30
CA GLN A 24 -12.13 -4.92 -17.61
C GLN A 24 -12.97 -5.48 -16.44
N SER A 25 -12.64 -5.04 -15.22
CA SER A 25 -13.29 -5.48 -13.97
C SER A 25 -13.19 -6.98 -13.65
N ARG A 26 -12.19 -7.67 -14.21
CA ARG A 26 -11.95 -9.11 -14.00
C ARG A 26 -10.52 -9.39 -13.59
N PHE A 27 -10.35 -10.32 -12.64
CA PHE A 27 -9.05 -10.90 -12.35
C PHE A 27 -8.78 -12.04 -13.33
N LYS A 28 -7.60 -12.03 -13.94
CA LYS A 28 -7.11 -13.09 -14.81
C LYS A 28 -5.88 -13.70 -14.17
N VAL A 29 -5.88 -15.01 -14.00
CA VAL A 29 -4.74 -15.79 -13.50
C VAL A 29 -4.03 -16.38 -14.71
N LEU A 30 -2.91 -15.78 -15.08
CA LEU A 30 -2.11 -16.21 -16.21
C LEU A 30 -1.21 -17.36 -15.74
N SER A 31 -1.37 -18.54 -16.34
CA SER A 31 -0.65 -19.75 -15.96
C SER A 31 0.31 -20.19 -17.06
N PRO A 32 1.60 -20.42 -16.77
CA PRO A 32 2.51 -21.06 -17.71
C PRO A 32 1.97 -22.40 -18.21
N GLU A 33 2.40 -22.81 -19.40
CA GLU A 33 2.01 -24.09 -19.97
C GLU A 33 2.38 -25.25 -19.04
N GLY A 34 1.51 -26.26 -18.95
CA GLY A 34 1.71 -27.43 -18.09
C GLY A 34 1.68 -27.15 -16.57
N THR A 35 1.41 -25.91 -16.14
CA THR A 35 1.42 -25.54 -14.72
C THR A 35 0.04 -25.67 -14.07
N TYR A 36 -0.08 -26.54 -13.06
CA TYR A 36 -1.22 -26.53 -12.16
C TYR A 36 -1.10 -25.38 -11.15
N VAL A 37 -2.06 -24.46 -11.16
CA VAL A 37 -2.09 -23.32 -10.23
C VAL A 37 -2.54 -23.79 -8.84
N SER A 38 -1.58 -24.23 -8.03
CA SER A 38 -1.82 -24.55 -6.63
C SER A 38 -2.18 -23.30 -5.81
N ARG A 39 -2.79 -23.49 -4.63
CA ARG A 39 -3.10 -22.40 -3.68
C ARG A 39 -1.86 -21.58 -3.32
N ASN A 40 -0.70 -22.21 -3.19
CA ASN A 40 0.55 -21.52 -2.84
C ASN A 40 1.07 -20.67 -4.01
N LEU A 41 1.02 -21.19 -5.24
CA LEU A 41 1.40 -20.43 -6.44
C LEU A 41 0.46 -19.24 -6.65
N PHE A 42 -0.85 -19.44 -6.48
CA PHE A 42 -1.83 -18.36 -6.55
C PHE A 42 -1.57 -17.30 -5.47
N LYS A 43 -1.36 -17.71 -4.21
CA LYS A 43 -1.07 -16.77 -3.11
C LYS A 43 0.18 -15.93 -3.41
N ALA A 44 1.26 -16.55 -3.88
CA ALA A 44 2.47 -15.84 -4.24
C ALA A 44 2.26 -14.87 -5.43
N ALA A 45 1.47 -15.27 -6.43
CA ALA A 45 1.11 -14.40 -7.55
C ALA A 45 0.23 -13.20 -7.10
N LEU A 46 -0.70 -13.45 -6.18
CA LEU A 46 -1.55 -12.41 -5.58
C LEU A 46 -0.72 -11.42 -4.76
N GLU A 47 0.19 -11.90 -3.92
CA GLU A 47 1.08 -11.03 -3.14
C GLU A 47 1.95 -10.15 -4.05
N ARG A 48 2.47 -10.68 -5.17
CA ARG A 48 3.18 -9.89 -6.18
C ARG A 48 2.28 -8.84 -6.84
N PHE A 49 1.06 -9.22 -7.22
CA PHE A 49 0.09 -8.31 -7.82
C PHE A 49 -0.24 -7.14 -6.89
N TYR A 50 -0.58 -7.42 -5.64
CA TYR A 50 -0.86 -6.39 -4.63
C TYR A 50 0.36 -5.50 -4.40
N LYS A 51 1.57 -6.08 -4.30
CA LYS A 51 2.80 -5.31 -4.15
C LYS A 51 3.01 -4.33 -5.32
N HIS A 52 2.80 -4.79 -6.56
CA HIS A 52 2.91 -3.95 -7.74
C HIS A 52 1.87 -2.82 -7.74
N LYS A 53 0.60 -3.15 -7.49
CA LYS A 53 -0.48 -2.16 -7.46
C LYS A 53 -0.30 -1.12 -6.35
N ALA A 54 0.17 -1.55 -5.19
CA ALA A 54 0.54 -0.65 -4.10
C ALA A 54 1.70 0.27 -4.48
N GLN A 55 2.75 -0.25 -5.12
CA GLN A 55 3.90 0.54 -5.59
C GLN A 55 3.43 1.65 -6.57
N GLU A 56 2.55 1.31 -7.51
CA GLU A 56 1.98 2.28 -8.46
C GLU A 56 1.12 3.35 -7.75
N LYS A 57 0.11 2.91 -6.98
CA LYS A 57 -0.88 3.81 -6.36
C LYS A 57 -0.25 4.69 -5.28
N ILE A 58 0.48 4.10 -4.33
CA ILE A 58 1.13 4.82 -3.23
C ILE A 58 2.25 5.70 -3.79
N GLY A 59 3.05 5.21 -4.73
CA GLY A 59 4.12 6.00 -5.33
C GLY A 59 3.61 7.26 -6.03
N ALA A 60 2.48 7.17 -6.73
CA ALA A 60 1.85 8.34 -7.35
C ALA A 60 1.37 9.36 -6.31
N ARG A 61 0.71 8.90 -5.24
CA ARG A 61 0.25 9.78 -4.16
C ARG A 61 1.38 10.38 -3.34
N LEU A 62 2.40 9.59 -3.01
CA LEU A 62 3.61 10.07 -2.32
C LEU A 62 4.27 11.21 -3.10
N ARG A 63 4.48 11.06 -4.42
CA ARG A 63 5.06 12.13 -5.23
C ARG A 63 4.22 13.41 -5.23
N TYR A 64 2.90 13.28 -5.23
CA TYR A 64 2.01 14.43 -5.11
C TYR A 64 2.13 15.08 -3.73
N LEU A 65 2.02 14.29 -2.65
CA LEU A 65 2.03 14.79 -1.28
C LEU A 65 3.39 15.39 -0.88
N GLN A 66 4.52 14.86 -1.35
CA GLN A 66 5.82 15.50 -1.13
C GLN A 66 5.87 16.91 -1.71
N LYS A 67 5.28 17.13 -2.90
CA LYS A 67 5.20 18.46 -3.51
C LYS A 67 4.29 19.41 -2.73
N GLU A 68 3.13 18.93 -2.30
CA GLU A 68 2.16 19.76 -1.56
C GLU A 68 2.64 20.13 -0.15
N THR A 69 3.35 19.21 0.51
CA THR A 69 3.79 19.39 1.90
C THR A 69 5.19 20.00 2.01
N GLY A 70 6.03 19.82 0.99
CA GLY A 70 7.46 20.14 1.03
C GLY A 70 8.29 19.15 1.86
N LEU A 71 7.69 18.06 2.36
CA LEU A 71 8.38 16.99 3.07
C LEU A 71 8.94 15.99 2.06
N GLU A 72 10.15 15.50 2.29
CA GLU A 72 10.81 14.54 1.39
C GLU A 72 11.27 13.31 2.15
N ALA A 73 11.08 12.14 1.53
CA ALA A 73 11.66 10.88 1.95
C ALA A 73 12.85 10.52 1.06
N THR A 74 13.79 9.75 1.60
CA THR A 74 14.94 9.22 0.86
C THR A 74 14.48 8.31 -0.29
N THR A 75 13.54 7.43 0.01
CA THR A 75 12.85 6.55 -0.94
C THR A 75 11.65 5.90 -0.26
N PHE A 76 10.89 5.08 -0.99
CA PHE A 76 9.86 4.24 -0.41
C PHE A 76 9.91 2.82 -0.94
N ARG A 77 9.36 1.88 -0.16
CA ARG A 77 9.19 0.48 -0.56
C ARG A 77 7.91 -0.11 -0.03
N ILE A 78 7.36 -1.06 -0.79
CA ILE A 78 6.24 -1.89 -0.32
C ILE A 78 6.78 -3.11 0.43
N LYS A 79 6.37 -3.25 1.68
CA LYS A 79 6.82 -4.29 2.60
C LYS A 79 5.65 -4.79 3.44
N ARG A 80 5.54 -6.11 3.59
CA ARG A 80 4.53 -6.70 4.47
C ARG A 80 4.99 -6.60 5.92
N PHE A 81 4.06 -6.25 6.79
CA PHE A 81 4.20 -6.23 8.24
C PHE A 81 3.11 -7.09 8.85
N ASP A 82 3.32 -7.59 10.05
CA ASP A 82 2.32 -8.38 10.76
C ASP A 82 1.33 -7.51 11.56
N ALA A 83 1.77 -6.32 12.00
CA ALA A 83 1.00 -5.47 12.93
C ALA A 83 1.03 -3.97 12.60
N ARG A 84 1.56 -3.57 11.44
CA ARG A 84 1.69 -2.14 11.07
C ARG A 84 1.23 -1.87 9.65
N TRP A 85 0.65 -0.68 9.43
CA TRP A 85 0.32 -0.19 8.10
C TRP A 85 1.51 0.42 7.39
N ALA A 86 2.35 1.14 8.13
CA ALA A 86 3.51 1.78 7.57
C ALA A 86 4.62 1.95 8.60
N ASN A 87 5.77 2.43 8.17
CA ASN A 87 6.92 2.73 9.01
C ASN A 87 7.89 3.68 8.30
N CYS A 88 8.48 4.61 9.03
CA CYS A 88 9.54 5.48 8.57
C CYS A 88 10.82 5.12 9.31
N THR A 89 11.82 4.65 8.56
CA THR A 89 13.13 4.29 9.16
C THR A 89 13.89 5.54 9.61
N GLU A 90 14.95 5.35 10.40
CA GLU A 90 15.86 6.44 10.79
C GLU A 90 16.47 7.17 9.58
N ASN A 91 16.71 6.46 8.48
CA ASN A 91 17.24 6.99 7.22
C ASN A 91 16.16 7.58 6.29
N ASN A 92 14.97 7.92 6.82
CA ASN A 92 13.85 8.50 6.07
C ASN A 92 13.40 7.66 4.87
N VAL A 93 13.57 6.34 4.94
CA VAL A 93 12.94 5.39 4.00
C VAL A 93 11.54 5.05 4.50
N LEU A 94 10.52 5.32 3.69
CA LEU A 94 9.13 4.99 4.00
C LEU A 94 8.81 3.55 3.56
N GLU A 95 8.19 2.79 4.43
CA GLU A 95 7.78 1.42 4.17
C GLU A 95 6.26 1.32 4.32
N PHE A 96 5.57 0.81 3.31
CA PHE A 96 4.11 0.68 3.35
C PHE A 96 3.66 -0.77 3.18
N HIS A 97 2.67 -1.18 3.96
CA HIS A 97 1.96 -2.42 3.78
C HIS A 97 1.19 -2.39 2.43
N PRO A 98 1.24 -3.45 1.59
CA PRO A 98 0.54 -3.44 0.30
C PRO A 98 -0.95 -3.12 0.42
N ARG A 99 -1.58 -3.59 1.49
CA ARG A 99 -3.02 -3.40 1.76
C ARG A 99 -3.40 -1.96 2.14
N CYS A 100 -2.46 -1.02 2.31
CA CYS A 100 -2.81 0.40 2.43
C CYS A 100 -3.64 0.91 1.24
N MET A 101 -3.55 0.24 0.08
CA MET A 101 -4.37 0.56 -1.10
C MET A 101 -5.87 0.28 -0.92
N GLU A 102 -6.26 -0.51 0.09
CA GLU A 102 -7.64 -0.86 0.42
C GLU A 102 -8.37 0.25 1.18
N PHE A 103 -7.63 1.17 1.81
CA PHE A 103 -8.21 2.35 2.43
C PHE A 103 -8.88 3.26 1.40
N SER A 104 -9.78 4.11 1.89
CA SER A 104 -10.24 5.27 1.14
C SER A 104 -9.04 6.11 0.69
N ASN A 105 -9.16 6.87 -0.40
CA ASN A 105 -8.04 7.69 -0.86
C ASN A 105 -7.57 8.69 0.20
N LYS A 106 -8.50 9.23 1.01
CA LYS A 106 -8.19 10.14 2.12
C LYS A 106 -7.41 9.46 3.24
N ALA A 107 -7.85 8.29 3.69
CA ALA A 107 -7.14 7.53 4.72
C ALA A 107 -5.76 7.06 4.23
N MET A 108 -5.64 6.63 2.96
CA MET A 108 -4.34 6.30 2.38
C MET A 108 -3.40 7.51 2.30
N ASP A 109 -3.91 8.69 1.91
CA ASP A 109 -3.12 9.93 1.91
C ASP A 109 -2.68 10.32 3.31
N TYR A 110 -3.55 10.15 4.32
CA TYR A 110 -3.21 10.36 5.72
C TYR A 110 -2.07 9.44 6.17
N VAL A 111 -2.11 8.14 5.85
CA VAL A 111 -0.99 7.22 6.14
C VAL A 111 0.31 7.71 5.50
N ILE A 112 0.27 8.20 4.27
CA ILE A 112 1.47 8.75 3.59
C ILE A 112 1.96 10.03 4.27
N ILE A 113 1.06 10.95 4.63
CA ILE A 113 1.40 12.19 5.34
C ILE A 113 1.99 11.87 6.72
N HIS A 114 1.46 10.85 7.40
CA HIS A 114 1.97 10.37 8.68
C HIS A 114 3.45 9.99 8.57
N GLU A 115 3.78 9.13 7.62
CA GLU A 115 5.16 8.71 7.39
C GLU A 115 6.07 9.83 6.90
N LEU A 116 5.55 10.77 6.10
CA LEU A 116 6.30 11.97 5.70
C LEU A 116 6.61 12.86 6.91
N CYS A 117 5.68 13.02 7.87
CA CYS A 117 5.95 13.79 9.08
C CYS A 117 7.06 13.15 9.92
N HIS A 118 7.19 11.82 9.87
CA HIS A 118 8.31 11.10 10.50
C HIS A 118 9.67 11.39 9.89
N THR A 119 9.78 12.02 8.71
CA THR A 119 11.08 12.47 8.19
C THR A 119 11.63 13.69 8.93
N VAL A 120 10.77 14.39 9.68
CA VAL A 120 11.11 15.57 10.49
C VAL A 120 11.05 15.27 11.98
N GLU A 121 10.04 14.53 12.44
CA GLU A 121 9.84 14.21 13.87
C GLU A 121 9.55 12.72 14.06
N LYS A 122 10.48 12.01 14.70
CA LYS A 122 10.45 10.54 14.82
C LYS A 122 9.49 10.03 15.88
N SER A 123 9.13 10.85 16.85
CA SER A 123 8.23 10.45 17.94
C SER A 123 6.84 11.05 17.76
N HIS A 124 5.77 10.33 18.11
CA HIS A 124 4.38 10.86 18.12
C HIS A 124 4.12 11.87 19.26
N ASN A 125 5.02 12.83 19.43
CA ASN A 125 4.95 13.88 20.44
C ASN A 125 4.08 15.06 19.96
N LYS A 126 3.96 16.11 20.79
CA LYS A 126 3.16 17.30 20.46
C LYS A 126 3.59 17.99 19.15
N ASN A 127 4.88 17.96 18.80
CA ASN A 127 5.38 18.58 17.57
C ASN A 127 4.98 17.75 16.34
N PHE A 128 5.01 16.42 16.44
CA PHE A 128 4.52 15.53 15.39
C PHE A 128 3.06 15.82 15.05
N TRP A 129 2.18 15.82 16.05
CA TRP A 129 0.75 16.04 15.82
C TRP A 129 0.43 17.45 15.32
N LYS A 130 1.24 18.46 15.70
CA LYS A 130 1.14 19.80 15.09
C LYS A 130 1.52 19.78 13.61
N LEU A 131 2.57 19.04 13.24
CA LEU A 131 3.01 18.91 11.86
C LEU A 131 1.97 18.18 11.02
N ILE A 132 1.39 17.09 11.53
CA ILE A 132 0.27 16.39 10.90
C ILE A 132 -0.90 17.34 10.67
N ALA A 133 -1.33 18.07 11.71
CA ALA A 133 -2.47 18.99 11.62
C ALA A 133 -2.28 20.11 10.58
N LYS A 134 -1.04 20.52 10.33
CA LYS A 134 -0.70 21.50 9.28
C LYS A 134 -0.98 20.96 7.88
N HIS A 135 -0.72 19.67 7.65
CA HIS A 135 -0.81 19.04 6.32
C HIS A 135 -2.11 18.27 6.09
N CYS A 136 -2.79 17.85 7.16
CA CYS A 136 -4.04 17.13 7.12
C CYS A 136 -4.94 17.63 8.26
N PRO A 137 -5.82 18.61 8.03
CA PRO A 137 -6.70 19.15 9.07
C PRO A 137 -7.69 18.12 9.66
N GLU A 138 -8.15 17.18 8.82
CA GLU A 138 -9.07 16.08 9.18
C GLU A 138 -8.33 14.83 9.73
N TRP A 139 -7.10 14.99 10.24
CA TRP A 139 -6.26 13.86 10.62
C TRP A 139 -6.81 13.01 11.75
N LYS A 140 -7.64 13.57 12.64
CA LYS A 140 -8.12 12.84 13.82
C LYS A 140 -9.09 11.73 13.40
N GLU A 141 -10.07 12.06 12.57
CA GLU A 141 -11.01 11.06 12.06
C GLU A 141 -10.29 9.99 11.23
N LEU A 142 -9.30 10.40 10.42
CA LEU A 142 -8.51 9.47 9.61
C LEU A 142 -7.56 8.60 10.44
N HIS A 143 -6.97 9.13 11.52
CA HIS A 143 -6.17 8.37 12.46
C HIS A 143 -7.01 7.29 13.14
N ASP A 144 -8.18 7.67 13.64
CA ASP A 144 -9.11 6.74 14.26
C ASP A 144 -9.56 5.66 13.26
N GLU A 145 -9.90 6.02 12.01
CA GLU A 145 -10.24 5.04 10.96
C GLU A 145 -9.11 4.01 10.76
N VAL A 146 -7.86 4.47 10.68
CA VAL A 146 -6.70 3.61 10.43
C VAL A 146 -6.40 2.72 11.64
N GLU A 147 -6.40 3.25 12.87
CA GLU A 147 -6.11 2.46 14.08
C GLU A 147 -7.18 1.38 14.34
N HIS A 148 -8.46 1.67 14.03
CA HIS A 148 -9.54 0.69 14.17
C HIS A 148 -9.56 -0.39 13.07
N SER A 149 -8.68 -0.30 12.06
CA SER A 149 -8.61 -1.28 10.98
C SER A 149 -7.79 -2.54 11.32
N GLY A 150 -7.22 -2.61 12.53
CA GLY A 150 -6.58 -3.80 13.11
C GLY A 150 -5.05 -3.86 13.00
N MET A 151 -4.42 -2.80 12.48
CA MET A 151 -2.97 -2.58 12.56
C MET A 151 -2.72 -1.10 12.88
N VAL A 152 -1.54 -0.81 13.43
CA VAL A 152 -1.18 0.54 13.90
C VAL A 152 -0.30 1.27 12.88
N LEU A 153 -0.20 2.60 13.04
CA LEU A 153 0.87 3.41 12.42
C LEU A 153 2.09 3.51 13.34
#